data_AF-A0A965BJT5-F1
#
_entry.id   AF-A0A965BJT5-F1
#
_cell.length_a   1.000
_cell.length_b   1.000
_cell.length_c   1.000
_cell.angle_alpha   90.00
_cell.angle_beta   90.00
_cell.angle_gamma   90.00
#
_symmetry.space_group_name_H-M   'P 1'
#
loop_
_entity.id
_entity.type
_entity.pdbx_description
1 polymer ?
#
loop_
_entity_poly.entity_id
_entity_poly.type
_entity_poly.pdbx_seq_one_letter_code
_entity_poly.pdbx_strand_id
1 'polypeptide(L)'
;MSPDTQPASVDDRYAHGSDAANDSRIIACILTRNEARHIEACLTSVSWTHAQMVVDCGSTDATVDLARARGAIVLHRDWDGWAGQRTFAINEAFRRGYRWIFFVDADERVPPELSTEATRVVEASDAAHAAGDTT
;
A
#
# COMPACT_ATOMS: atom_id res chain seq x y z
N MET A 1 -21.85 41.47 -21.86
CA MET A 1 -21.22 41.43 -20.53
C MET A 1 -21.77 40.20 -19.83
N SER A 2 -21.09 39.08 -20.03
CA SER A 2 -21.41 37.80 -19.39
C SER A 2 -20.62 37.72 -18.09
N PRO A 3 -21.21 37.25 -16.97
CA PRO A 3 -20.44 37.08 -15.75
C PRO A 3 -19.60 35.79 -15.87
N ASP A 4 -18.28 35.97 -15.82
CA ASP A 4 -17.31 34.90 -15.64
C ASP A 4 -17.67 34.05 -14.40
N THR A 5 -17.96 32.79 -14.63
CA THR A 5 -18.07 31.78 -13.55
C THR A 5 -16.66 31.28 -13.26
N GLN A 6 -16.11 31.73 -12.15
CA GLN A 6 -14.88 31.23 -11.58
C GLN A 6 -15.06 29.76 -11.13
N PRO A 7 -14.15 28.81 -11.43
CA PRO A 7 -14.30 27.44 -10.96
C PRO A 7 -14.04 27.35 -9.46
N ALA A 8 -14.82 26.51 -8.78
CA ALA A 8 -14.71 26.23 -7.36
C ALA A 8 -13.31 25.67 -6.98
N SER A 9 -12.85 26.07 -5.79
CA SER A 9 -11.56 25.73 -5.17
C SER A 9 -11.37 24.22 -4.97
N VAL A 10 -10.09 23.80 -4.97
CA VAL A 10 -9.64 22.39 -5.02
C VAL A 10 -9.78 21.64 -3.68
N ASP A 11 -10.25 22.28 -2.61
CA ASP A 11 -10.08 21.77 -1.23
C ASP A 11 -11.18 20.82 -0.70
N ASP A 12 -12.28 20.58 -1.41
CA ASP A 12 -13.39 19.79 -0.85
C ASP A 12 -13.40 18.29 -1.18
N ARG A 13 -12.34 17.74 -1.82
CA ARG A 13 -12.33 16.33 -2.27
C ARG A 13 -11.79 15.31 -1.27
N TYR A 14 -11.40 15.74 -0.07
CA TYR A 14 -10.91 14.85 1.00
C TYR A 14 -11.87 14.69 2.18
N ALA A 15 -13.13 15.11 2.04
CA ALA A 15 -14.17 14.75 3.00
C ALA A 15 -14.57 13.28 2.79
N HIS A 16 -13.81 12.35 3.37
CA HIS A 16 -14.30 11.00 3.67
C HIS A 16 -14.33 10.88 5.19
N GLY A 17 -15.53 10.68 5.73
CA GLY A 17 -15.73 10.41 7.14
C GLY A 17 -14.78 9.30 7.60
N SER A 18 -14.07 9.57 8.68
CA SER A 18 -13.15 8.64 9.32
C SER A 18 -13.96 7.48 9.90
N ASP A 19 -14.10 6.40 9.14
CA ASP A 19 -14.26 5.10 9.78
C ASP A 19 -12.90 4.79 10.41
N ALA A 20 -12.78 4.95 11.73
CA ALA A 20 -11.55 4.66 12.48
C ALA A 20 -11.00 3.24 12.19
N ALA A 21 -11.87 2.30 11.80
CA ALA A 21 -11.47 0.95 11.38
C ALA A 21 -10.70 0.91 10.04
N ASN A 22 -10.82 1.94 9.20
CA ASN A 22 -10.16 2.04 7.90
C ASN A 22 -8.81 2.75 7.98
N ASP A 23 -8.58 3.56 9.02
CA ASP A 23 -7.32 4.29 9.19
C ASP A 23 -6.15 3.39 9.63
N SER A 24 -6.42 2.29 10.34
CA SER A 24 -5.39 1.31 10.76
C SER A 24 -5.02 0.28 9.69
N ARG A 25 -5.58 0.36 8.48
CA ARG A 25 -5.38 -0.68 7.47
C ARG A 25 -4.02 -0.55 6.79
N ILE A 26 -3.21 -1.57 7.00
CA ILE A 26 -1.88 -1.76 6.42
C ILE A 26 -1.94 -2.65 5.18
N ILE A 27 -1.36 -2.19 4.07
CA ILE A 27 -1.09 -3.01 2.87
C ILE A 27 0.42 -3.18 2.70
N ALA A 28 0.87 -4.42 2.51
CA ALA A 28 2.24 -4.69 2.08
C ALA A 28 2.38 -4.44 0.57
N CYS A 29 3.41 -3.69 0.17
CA CYS A 29 3.70 -3.36 -1.23
C CYS A 29 5.07 -3.89 -1.61
N ILE A 30 5.09 -4.78 -2.60
CA ILE A 30 6.30 -5.41 -3.14
C ILE A 30 6.46 -4.94 -4.59
N LEU A 31 7.56 -4.26 -4.89
CA LEU A 31 7.92 -3.89 -6.26
C LEU A 31 8.92 -4.92 -6.77
N THR A 32 8.65 -5.58 -7.89
CA THR A 32 9.46 -6.77 -8.27
C THR A 32 9.64 -6.97 -9.77
N ARG A 33 10.66 -7.77 -10.10
CA ARG A 33 10.91 -8.37 -11.41
C ARG A 33 11.76 -9.62 -11.25
N ASN A 34 11.27 -10.76 -11.74
CA ASN A 34 11.97 -12.04 -11.75
C ASN A 34 12.45 -12.53 -10.37
N GLU A 35 11.55 -12.57 -9.39
CA GLU A 35 11.80 -13.06 -8.04
C GLU A 35 10.97 -14.30 -7.67
N ALA A 36 10.76 -15.22 -8.62
CA ALA A 36 10.00 -16.45 -8.38
C ALA A 36 10.56 -17.28 -7.21
N ARG A 37 11.88 -17.21 -7.00
CA ARG A 37 12.59 -17.88 -5.90
C ARG A 37 12.25 -17.33 -4.51
N HIS A 38 11.83 -16.06 -4.41
CA HIS A 38 11.70 -15.38 -3.13
C HIS A 38 10.28 -14.90 -2.82
N ILE A 39 9.48 -14.62 -3.85
CA ILE A 39 8.20 -13.93 -3.71
C ILE A 39 7.24 -14.63 -2.75
N GLU A 40 7.15 -15.96 -2.78
CA GLU A 40 6.25 -16.70 -1.91
C GLU A 40 6.59 -16.56 -0.42
N ALA A 41 7.89 -16.62 -0.10
CA ALA A 41 8.34 -16.54 1.28
C ALA A 41 8.35 -15.08 1.78
N CYS A 42 8.56 -14.10 0.90
CA CYS A 42 8.31 -12.69 1.20
C CYS A 42 6.84 -12.47 1.56
N LEU A 43 5.90 -12.86 0.68
CA LEU A 43 4.45 -12.75 0.91
C LEU A 43 4.02 -13.49 2.18
N THR A 44 4.61 -14.65 2.48
CA THR A 44 4.34 -15.36 3.74
C THR A 44 4.77 -14.50 4.95
N SER A 45 5.94 -13.86 4.91
CA SER A 45 6.46 -13.05 6.01
C SER A 45 5.65 -11.77 6.29
N VAL A 46 4.93 -11.26 5.29
CA VAL A 46 4.04 -10.09 5.43
C VAL A 46 2.56 -10.44 5.53
N SER A 47 2.23 -11.68 5.88
CA SER A 47 0.83 -12.16 6.05
C SER A 47 0.08 -11.51 7.22
N TRP A 48 0.78 -10.81 8.10
CA TRP A 48 0.19 -10.01 9.19
C TRP A 48 -0.48 -8.73 8.71
N THR A 49 -0.21 -8.30 7.45
CA THR A 49 -0.87 -7.12 6.86
C THR A 49 -2.28 -7.46 6.35
N HIS A 50 -3.13 -6.44 6.20
CA HIS A 50 -4.53 -6.62 5.81
C HIS A 50 -4.71 -6.93 4.31
N ALA A 51 -3.71 -6.59 3.50
CA ALA A 51 -3.61 -7.01 2.10
C ALA A 51 -2.16 -6.94 1.63
N GLN A 52 -1.91 -7.63 0.52
CA GLN A 52 -0.60 -7.70 -0.12
C GLN A 52 -0.75 -7.31 -1.58
N MET A 53 0.10 -6.42 -2.05
CA MET A 53 0.13 -5.97 -3.44
C MET A 53 1.52 -6.15 -4.01
N VAL A 54 1.58 -6.81 -5.16
CA VAL A 54 2.79 -6.97 -5.97
C VAL A 54 2.63 -6.08 -7.20
N VAL A 55 3.55 -5.14 -7.37
CA VAL A 55 3.67 -4.33 -8.59
C VAL A 55 4.85 -4.86 -9.40
N ASP A 56 4.53 -5.66 -10.39
CA ASP A 56 5.49 -6.31 -11.28
C ASP A 56 5.88 -5.38 -12.44
N CYS A 57 7.16 -5.35 -12.80
CA CYS A 57 7.65 -4.56 -13.94
C CYS A 57 8.15 -5.39 -15.12
N GLY A 58 7.49 -6.52 -15.38
CA GLY A 58 7.75 -7.37 -16.54
C GLY A 58 8.55 -8.61 -16.19
N SER A 59 8.13 -9.35 -15.16
CA SER A 59 8.65 -10.69 -14.88
C SER A 59 8.36 -11.63 -16.05
N THR A 60 9.35 -12.43 -16.40
CA THR A 60 9.27 -13.50 -17.40
C THR A 60 9.38 -14.89 -16.78
N ASP A 61 9.61 -14.97 -15.48
CA ASP A 61 9.57 -16.19 -14.69
C ASP A 61 8.20 -16.37 -14.01
N ALA A 62 8.10 -17.30 -13.06
CA ALA A 62 6.86 -17.62 -12.36
C ALA A 62 6.47 -16.60 -11.27
N THR A 63 7.15 -15.45 -11.13
CA THR A 63 6.91 -14.47 -10.02
C THR A 63 5.45 -14.09 -9.89
N VAL A 64 4.83 -13.71 -11.02
CA VAL A 64 3.45 -13.23 -11.09
C VAL A 64 2.47 -14.34 -10.71
N ASP A 65 2.67 -15.55 -11.22
CA ASP A 65 1.78 -16.68 -10.97
C ASP A 65 1.84 -17.13 -9.51
N LEU A 66 3.04 -17.19 -8.94
CA LEU A 66 3.26 -17.50 -7.53
C LEU A 66 2.64 -16.44 -6.62
N ALA A 67 2.78 -15.16 -6.94
CA ALA A 67 2.15 -14.08 -6.18
C ALA A 67 0.62 -14.17 -6.20
N ARG A 68 0.01 -14.41 -7.38
CA ARG A 68 -1.44 -14.60 -7.52
C ARG A 68 -1.93 -15.82 -6.75
N ALA A 69 -1.19 -16.93 -6.79
CA ALA A 69 -1.53 -18.15 -6.07
C ALA A 69 -1.57 -17.95 -4.54
N ARG A 70 -0.81 -16.98 -4.02
CA ARG A 70 -0.82 -16.56 -2.61
C ARG A 70 -1.92 -15.56 -2.26
N GLY A 71 -2.76 -15.18 -3.21
CA GLY A 71 -3.85 -14.22 -3.01
C GLY A 71 -3.41 -12.75 -3.02
N ALA A 72 -2.18 -12.46 -3.45
CA ALA A 72 -1.73 -11.08 -3.59
C ALA A 72 -2.48 -10.38 -4.75
N ILE A 73 -2.72 -9.08 -4.58
CA ILE A 73 -3.16 -8.19 -5.65
C ILE A 73 -1.96 -7.97 -6.57
N VAL A 74 -1.99 -8.54 -7.77
CA VAL A 74 -0.87 -8.40 -8.72
C VAL A 74 -1.22 -7.39 -9.81
N LEU A 75 -0.43 -6.31 -9.87
CA LEU A 75 -0.54 -5.25 -10.87
C LEU A 75 0.71 -5.24 -11.74
N HIS A 76 0.53 -5.05 -13.04
CA HIS A 76 1.63 -4.80 -13.96
C HIS A 76 1.86 -3.30 -14.11
N ARG A 77 3.12 -2.88 -14.12
CA ARG A 77 3.53 -1.53 -14.52
C ARG A 77 4.91 -1.56 -15.16
N ASP A 78 5.00 -1.06 -16.38
CA ASP A 78 6.29 -0.92 -17.08
C ASP A 78 7.29 -0.09 -16.28
N TRP A 79 8.56 -0.51 -16.30
CA TRP A 79 9.62 0.18 -15.56
C TRP A 79 10.04 1.48 -16.26
N ASP A 80 9.75 2.60 -15.62
CA ASP A 80 10.25 3.95 -15.98
C ASP A 80 11.14 4.57 -14.89
N GLY A 81 11.40 3.84 -13.80
CA GLY A 81 12.23 4.24 -12.67
C GLY A 81 11.59 4.00 -11.31
N TRP A 82 12.42 4.03 -10.26
CA TRP A 82 11.99 3.71 -8.90
C TRP A 82 10.90 4.65 -8.37
N ALA A 83 11.05 5.96 -8.63
CA ALA A 83 10.07 6.96 -8.20
C ALA A 83 8.69 6.69 -8.83
N GLY A 84 8.65 6.43 -10.15
CA GLY A 84 7.40 6.11 -10.86
C GLY A 84 6.74 4.85 -10.33
N GLN A 85 7.53 3.79 -10.10
CA GLN A 85 7.03 2.51 -9.59
C GLN A 85 6.45 2.66 -8.17
N ARG A 86 7.15 3.39 -7.29
CA ARG A 86 6.72 3.62 -5.91
C ARG A 86 5.49 4.52 -5.85
N THR A 87 5.46 5.62 -6.60
CA THR A 87 4.30 6.52 -6.64
C THR A 87 3.05 5.80 -7.14
N PHE A 88 3.18 4.94 -8.17
CA PHE A 88 2.07 4.12 -8.61
C PHE A 88 1.55 3.20 -7.50
N ALA A 89 2.43 2.46 -6.82
CA ALA A 89 2.03 1.59 -5.71
C ALA A 89 1.34 2.36 -4.57
N ILE A 90 1.83 3.56 -4.24
CA ILE A 90 1.21 4.44 -3.23
C ILE A 90 -0.21 4.82 -3.65
N ASN A 91 -0.39 5.30 -4.88
CA ASN A 91 -1.71 5.71 -5.37
C ASN A 91 -2.69 4.53 -5.43
N GLU A 92 -2.22 3.34 -5.83
CA GLU A 92 -3.01 2.11 -5.83
C GLU A 92 -3.48 1.72 -4.42
N ALA A 93 -2.58 1.77 -3.43
CA ALA A 93 -2.91 1.51 -2.03
C ALA A 93 -3.96 2.49 -1.50
N PHE A 94 -3.76 3.79 -1.71
CA PHE A 94 -4.71 4.82 -1.27
C PHE A 94 -6.09 4.67 -1.91
N ARG A 95 -6.15 4.39 -3.21
CA ARG A 95 -7.43 4.17 -3.92
C ARG A 95 -8.19 2.97 -3.40
N ARG A 96 -7.49 2.00 -2.81
CA ARG A 96 -8.05 0.80 -2.17
C ARG A 96 -8.43 1.03 -0.70
N GLY A 97 -8.25 2.25 -0.20
CA GLY A 97 -8.63 2.63 1.16
C GLY A 97 -7.60 2.26 2.23
N TYR A 98 -6.33 2.01 1.85
CA TYR A 98 -5.26 1.79 2.81
C TYR A 98 -4.55 3.11 3.12
N ARG A 99 -4.31 3.39 4.40
CA ARG A 99 -3.58 4.58 4.87
C ARG A 99 -2.13 4.28 5.20
N TRP A 100 -1.86 3.04 5.58
CA TRP A 100 -0.52 2.57 5.90
C TRP A 100 0.01 1.64 4.82
N ILE A 101 1.22 1.93 4.35
CA ILE A 101 1.89 1.17 3.31
C ILE A 101 3.21 0.64 3.87
N PHE A 102 3.34 -0.68 3.87
CA PHE A 102 4.57 -1.36 4.26
C PHE A 102 5.32 -1.81 3.01
N PHE A 103 6.38 -1.08 2.63
CA PHE A 103 7.24 -1.51 1.53
C PHE A 103 8.22 -2.58 2.01
N VAL A 104 8.36 -3.66 1.23
CA VAL A 104 9.33 -4.72 1.46
C VAL A 104 9.84 -5.23 0.12
N ASP A 105 11.14 -5.51 0.03
CA ASP A 105 11.70 -6.09 -1.18
C ASP A 105 11.37 -7.59 -1.26
N ALA A 106 11.29 -8.12 -2.49
CA ALA A 106 10.84 -9.50 -2.70
C ALA A 106 11.81 -10.54 -2.13
N ASP A 107 13.09 -10.19 -1.94
CA ASP A 107 14.14 -11.04 -1.37
C ASP A 107 14.29 -10.89 0.15
N GLU A 108 13.48 -10.06 0.80
CA GLU A 108 13.49 -9.86 2.25
C GLU A 108 12.44 -10.71 2.98
N ARG A 109 12.65 -10.90 4.29
CA ARG A 109 11.70 -11.57 5.20
C ARG A 109 11.50 -10.70 6.43
N VAL A 110 10.25 -10.34 6.70
CA VAL A 110 9.89 -9.56 7.88
C VAL A 110 9.86 -10.49 9.11
N PRO A 111 10.71 -10.26 10.12
CA PRO A 111 10.68 -11.06 11.34
C PRO A 111 9.48 -10.67 12.23
N PRO A 112 8.97 -11.58 13.09
CA PRO A 112 7.80 -11.33 13.92
C PRO A 112 7.91 -10.11 14.85
N GLU A 113 9.12 -9.77 15.27
CA GLU A 113 9.36 -8.60 16.13
C GLU A 113 9.10 -7.29 15.37
N LEU A 114 9.47 -7.24 14.09
CA LEU A 114 9.23 -6.08 13.23
C LEU A 114 7.75 -5.93 12.89
N SER A 115 7.03 -7.03 12.63
CA SER A 115 5.59 -6.98 12.37
C SER A 115 4.80 -6.50 13.60
N THR A 116 5.21 -6.96 14.79
CA THR A 116 4.63 -6.52 16.07
C THR A 116 4.84 -5.03 16.27
N GLU A 117 6.07 -4.54 16.07
CA GLU A 117 6.39 -3.12 16.24
C GLU A 117 5.66 -2.24 15.21
N ALA A 118 5.62 -2.66 13.94
CA ALA A 118 4.92 -1.92 12.90
C ALA A 118 3.43 -1.79 13.20
N THR A 119 2.77 -2.88 13.62
CA THR A 119 1.35 -2.87 14.01
C THR A 119 1.10 -1.91 15.17
N ARG A 120 1.95 -1.98 16.22
CA ARG A 120 1.86 -1.11 17.40
C ARG A 120 1.97 0.37 17.04
N VAL A 121 2.89 0.74 16.14
CA VAL A 121 3.08 2.14 15.71
C VAL A 121 1.86 2.66 14.96
N VAL A 122 1.29 1.83 14.08
CA VAL A 122 0.07 2.17 13.33
C VAL A 122 -1.11 2.42 14.27
N GLU A 123 -1.37 1.48 15.19
CA GLU A 123 -2.44 1.59 16.17
C GLU A 123 -2.27 2.82 17.08
N ALA A 124 -1.04 3.12 17.50
CA ALA A 124 -0.75 4.28 18.32
C ALA A 124 -0.98 5.61 17.59
N SER A 125 -0.64 5.67 16.29
CA SER A 125 -0.86 6.86 15.47
C SER A 125 -2.35 7.15 15.31
N ASP A 126 -3.17 6.13 15.11
CA ASP A 126 -4.62 6.30 14.94
C ASP A 126 -5.29 6.70 16.25
N ALA A 127 -4.86 6.12 17.37
CA ALA A 127 -5.33 6.54 18.70
C ALA A 127 -5.01 8.02 18.99
N ALA A 128 -3.84 8.50 18.55
CA ALA A 128 -3.45 9.90 18.70
C ALA A 128 -4.28 10.84 17.81
N HIS A 129 -4.57 10.45 16.57
CA HIS A 129 -5.47 11.22 15.69
C HIS A 129 -6.88 11.34 16.27
N ALA A 130 -7.46 10.22 16.73
CA ALA A 130 -8.80 10.22 17.33
C ALA A 130 -8.91 11.11 18.58
N ALA A 131 -7.85 11.21 19.38
CA ALA A 131 -7.82 12.08 20.56
C ALA A 131 -7.71 13.59 20.21
N GLY A 132 -7.12 13.93 19.06
CA GLY A 132 -6.91 15.32 18.61
C GLY A 132 -8.16 15.98 18.04
N ASP A 133 -9.09 15.22 17.47
CA ASP A 133 -10.33 15.72 16.83
C ASP A 133 -11.45 16.13 17.84
N THR A 134 -11.19 16.07 19.15
CA THR A 134 -12.19 16.35 20.20
C THR A 134 -12.07 17.75 20.84
N THR A 135 -11.24 18.66 20.31
CA THR A 135 -11.06 20.04 20.85
C THR A 135 -11.47 21.11 19.83
#